data_AF-A0AAW4T768-F1
#
_entry.id   AF-A0AAW4T768-F1
#
_cell.length_a   1.000
_cell.length_b   1.000
_cell.length_c   1.000
_cell.angle_alpha   90.00
_cell.angle_beta   90.00
_cell.angle_gamma   90.00
#
_symmetry.space_group_name_H-M   'P 1'
#
loop_
_entity.id
_entity.type
_entity.pdbx_description
1 polymer ?
#
loop_
_entity_poly.entity_id
_entity_poly.type
_entity_poly.pdbx_seq_one_letter_code
_entity_poly.pdbx_strand_id
1 'polypeptide(L)' 'MSYVYAQKLLPNRGVLITPFHNMMLVCPQTTADDVDRLVAQFDACLGELAG' A
#
# COMPACT_ATOMS: atom_id res chain seq x y z
N MET A 1 14.01 6.68 0.62
CA MET A 1 14.31 5.24 0.41
C MET A 1 13.16 4.33 0.84
N SER A 2 12.41 4.66 1.91
CA SER A 2 11.42 3.78 2.56
C SER A 2 10.20 3.40 1.70
N TYR A 3 9.73 4.29 0.83
CA TYR A 3 8.55 4.06 -0.03
C TYR A 3 8.71 2.87 -1.00
N VAL A 4 9.90 2.68 -1.57
CA VAL A 4 10.17 1.58 -2.51
C VAL A 4 10.13 0.21 -1.81
N TYR A 5 10.47 0.17 -0.51
CA TYR A 5 10.40 -1.07 0.28
C TYR A 5 8.98 -1.39 0.74
N ALA A 6 8.14 -0.38 1.00
CA ALA A 6 6.74 -0.60 1.36
C ALA A 6 5.97 -1.38 0.28
N GLN A 7 6.23 -1.10 -1.01
CA GLN A 7 5.62 -1.82 -2.14
C GLN A 7 5.91 -3.33 -2.14
N LYS A 8 7.02 -3.77 -1.55
CA LYS A 8 7.37 -5.21 -1.43
C LYS A 8 6.61 -5.92 -0.31
N LEU A 9 6.16 -5.19 0.72
CA LEU A 9 5.55 -5.77 1.92
C LEU A 9 4.04 -5.88 1.81
N LEU A 10 3.40 -4.97 1.07
CA LEU A 10 1.95 -4.88 0.91
C LEU A 10 1.27 -6.11 0.28
N PRO A 11 1.89 -6.83 -0.69
CA PRO A 11 1.30 -8.06 -1.23
C PRO A 11 1.06 -9.13 -0.17
N ASN A 12 1.97 -9.25 0.82
CA ASN A 12 1.82 -10.18 1.94
C ASN A 12 0.75 -9.73 2.96
N ARG A 13 0.19 -8.53 2.77
CA ARG A 13 -0.86 -7.91 3.59
C ARG A 13 -2.18 -7.77 2.83
N GLY A 14 -2.31 -8.47 1.70
CA GLY A 14 -3.54 -8.48 0.91
C GLY A 14 -3.77 -7.18 0.13
N VAL A 15 -2.70 -6.43 -0.17
CA VAL A 15 -2.74 -5.21 -0.98
C VAL A 15 -1.76 -5.35 -2.14
N LEU A 16 -2.27 -5.35 -3.37
CA LEU A 16 -1.42 -5.43 -4.56
C LEU A 16 -1.12 -4.02 -5.09
N ILE A 17 0.16 -3.68 -5.26
CA ILE A 17 0.59 -2.43 -5.87
C ILE A 17 1.55 -2.73 -7.02
N THR A 18 1.42 -1.99 -8.10
CA THR A 18 2.35 -2.02 -9.24
C THR A 18 3.76 -1.59 -8.83
N PRO A 19 4.82 -2.32 -9.17
CA PRO A 19 6.15 -2.14 -8.58
C PRO A 19 6.97 -0.99 -9.18
N PHE A 20 6.40 -0.21 -10.10
CA PHE A 20 7.14 0.78 -10.91
C PHE A 20 6.81 2.23 -10.57
N HIS A 21 5.72 2.47 -9.84
CA HIS A 21 5.28 3.81 -9.47
C HIS A 21 4.59 3.81 -8.10
N ASN A 22 4.71 4.93 -7.39
CA ASN A 22 4.05 5.14 -6.10
C ASN A 22 2.63 5.73 -6.25
N MET A 23 2.09 5.72 -7.46
CA MET A 23 0.72 6.12 -7.75
C MET A 23 -0.19 4.90 -7.71
N MET A 24 -1.35 5.04 -7.07
CA MET A 24 -2.40 4.02 -7.06
C MET A 24 -3.62 4.53 -7.82
N LEU A 25 -4.07 3.72 -8.78
CA LEU A 25 -5.31 3.91 -9.51
C LEU A 25 -6.35 2.92 -8.97
N VAL A 26 -7.59 3.37 -8.89
CA VAL A 26 -8.72 2.57 -8.42
C VAL A 26 -9.70 2.31 -9.56
N CYS A 27 -10.49 1.25 -9.47
CA CYS A 27 -11.53 0.94 -10.45
C CYS A 27 -12.91 1.37 -9.91
N PRO A 28 -13.97 1.41 -10.76
CA PRO A 28 -15.31 1.78 -10.31
C PRO A 28 -15.89 0.89 -9.20
N GLN A 29 -15.35 -0.31 -8.99
CA GLN A 29 -15.76 -1.24 -7.94
C GLN A 29 -15.02 -1.01 -6.61
N THR A 30 -13.99 -0.16 -6.59
CA THR A 30 -13.26 0.14 -5.36
C THR A 30 -14.15 0.93 -4.40
N THR A 31 -14.26 0.43 -3.17
CA THR A 31 -15.05 1.04 -2.11
C THR A 31 -14.20 1.95 -1.22
N ALA A 32 -14.84 2.76 -0.37
CA ALA A 32 -14.13 3.55 0.64
C ALA A 32 -13.34 2.64 1.61
N ASP A 33 -13.95 1.53 2.04
CA ASP A 33 -13.33 0.55 2.93
C ASP A 33 -12.05 -0.06 2.31
N ASP A 34 -12.02 -0.27 0.99
CA ASP A 34 -10.81 -0.74 0.29
C ASP A 34 -9.68 0.29 0.37
N VAL A 35 -10.01 1.59 0.25
CA VAL A 35 -9.06 2.70 0.37
C VAL A 35 -8.55 2.82 1.80
N ASP A 36 -9.45 2.74 2.79
CA ASP A 36 -9.07 2.80 4.20
C ASP A 36 -8.14 1.64 4.59
N ARG A 37 -8.44 0.43 4.10
CA ARG A 37 -7.57 -0.75 4.30
C ARG A 37 -6.20 -0.54 3.67
N LEU A 38 -6.14 0.00 2.45
CA LEU A 38 -4.89 0.31 1.77
C LEU A 38 -4.04 1.29 2.59
N VAL A 39 -4.63 2.41 3.03
CA VAL A 39 -3.93 3.44 3.81
C VAL A 39 -3.40 2.86 5.12
N ALA A 40 -4.23 2.12 5.85
CA ALA A 40 -3.83 1.52 7.12
C ALA A 40 -2.66 0.53 6.97
N GLN A 41 -2.67 -0.32 5.94
CA GLN A 41 -1.57 -1.25 5.68
C GLN A 41 -0.30 -0.51 5.23
N PHE A 42 -0.45 0.59 4.48
CA PHE A 42 0.66 1.41 4.04
C PHE A 42 1.36 2.09 5.21
N ASP A 43 0.59 2.71 6.11
CA ASP A 43 1.11 3.35 7.33
C ASP A 43 1.81 2.34 8.25
N ALA A 44 1.24 1.15 8.42
CA ALA A 44 1.88 0.07 9.18
C ALA A 44 3.24 -0.33 8.58
N CYS A 45 3.33 -0.46 7.24
CA CYS A 45 4.61 -0.74 6.58
C CYS A 45 5.64 0.38 6.83
N LEU A 46 5.21 1.64 6.76
CA LEU A 46 6.11 2.77 6.98
C LEU A 46 6.61 2.84 8.42
N GLY A 47 5.74 2.56 9.40
CA GLY A 47 6.11 2.49 10.81
C GLY A 47 7.19 1.45 11.08
N GLU A 48 7.09 0.27 10.47
CA GLU A 48 8.12 -0.78 10.57
C GLU A 48 9.45 -0.39 9.90
N LEU A 49 9.41 0.37 8.81
CA LEU A 49 10.60 0.79 8.06
C LEU A 49 11.27 2.05 8.64
N ALA A 50 10.58 2.77 9.52
CA ALA A 50 11.09 3.98 10.16
C ALA A 50 11.74 3.72 11.53
N GLY A 51 11.58 2.52 12.09
CA GLY A 51 12.32 2.02 13.25
C GLY A 51 13.68 1.45 12.86
#